data_AF-A0A0A7RGN3-F1
#
_entry.id   AF-A0A0A7RGN3-F1
#
_cell.length_a   1.000
_cell.length_b   1.000
_cell.length_c   1.000
_cell.angle_alpha   90.00
_cell.angle_beta   90.00
_cell.angle_gamma   90.00
#
_symmetry.space_group_name_H-M   'P 1'
#
loop_
_entity.id
_entity.type
_entity.pdbx_description
1 polymer ?
#
loop_
_entity_poly.entity_id
_entity_poly.type
_entity_poly.pdbx_seq_one_letter_code
_entity_poly.pdbx_strand_id
1 'polypeptide(L)'
;MKEFEFQRHLMSFSRLLKKERAFLIKDKAEELVELVKQKEKFVPVLDEYQGAVTVKTKDLIKQIRVQQDENLLLTKQALSYQKMLMTAIKDNIKAPAATYSKYKTVKQQARTALIDREV
;
A
#
# COMPACT_ATOMS: atom_id res chain seq x y z
N MET A 1 -2.38 20.81 -25.80
CA MET A 1 -3.05 19.49 -25.76
C MET A 1 -4.53 19.67 -26.04
N LYS A 2 -5.16 18.86 -26.90
CA LYS A 2 -6.62 18.87 -27.10
C LYS A 2 -7.32 18.07 -25.99
N GLU A 3 -8.57 18.40 -25.65
CA GLU A 3 -9.31 17.72 -24.57
C GLU A 3 -9.39 16.19 -24.75
N PHE A 4 -9.53 15.71 -25.99
CA PHE A 4 -9.56 14.28 -26.29
C PHE A 4 -8.26 13.56 -25.90
N GLU A 5 -7.11 14.21 -26.12
CA GLU A 5 -5.80 13.66 -25.74
C GLU A 5 -5.68 13.63 -24.21
N PHE A 6 -6.13 14.68 -23.54
CA PHE A 6 -6.19 14.75 -22.08
C PHE A 6 -7.07 13.63 -21.49
N GLN A 7 -8.25 13.39 -22.05
CA GLN A 7 -9.11 12.27 -21.65
C GLN A 7 -8.43 10.91 -21.85
N ARG A 8 -7.64 10.75 -22.93
CA ARG A 8 -6.86 9.53 -23.17
C ARG A 8 -5.75 9.34 -22.14
N HIS A 9 -5.10 10.42 -21.71
CA HIS A 9 -4.13 10.39 -20.60
C HIS A 9 -4.81 10.02 -19.29
N LEU A 10 -5.96 10.62 -18.96
CA LEU A 10 -6.75 10.26 -17.76
C LEU A 10 -7.18 8.79 -17.77
N MET A 11 -7.65 8.27 -18.90
CA MET A 11 -8.00 6.85 -19.02
C MET A 11 -6.80 5.93 -18.83
N SER A 12 -5.65 6.30 -19.40
CA SER A 12 -4.39 5.56 -19.22
C SER A 12 -3.95 5.58 -17.76
N PHE A 13 -4.05 6.74 -17.10
CA PHE A 13 -3.76 6.90 -15.69
C PHE A 13 -4.68 6.04 -14.82
N SER A 14 -6.00 6.07 -15.06
CA SER A 14 -6.96 5.22 -14.33
C SER A 14 -6.65 3.72 -14.49
N ARG A 15 -6.25 3.26 -15.68
CA ARG A 15 -5.82 1.85 -15.86
C ARG A 15 -4.58 1.54 -15.03
N LEU A 16 -3.64 2.46 -14.94
CA LEU A 16 -2.45 2.32 -14.13
C LEU A 16 -2.82 2.24 -12.64
N LEU A 17 -3.75 3.07 -12.14
CA LEU A 17 -4.23 2.98 -10.76
C LEU A 17 -4.92 1.65 -10.44
N LYS A 18 -5.67 1.09 -11.39
CA LYS A 18 -6.25 -0.25 -11.24
C LYS A 18 -5.19 -1.35 -11.16
N LYS A 19 -4.08 -1.21 -11.89
CA LYS A 19 -2.93 -2.12 -11.78
C LYS A 19 -2.25 -1.99 -10.41
N GLU A 20 -2.10 -0.75 -9.92
CA GLU A 20 -1.54 -0.48 -8.59
C GLU A 20 -2.33 -1.18 -7.50
N ARG A 21 -3.66 -1.05 -7.53
CA ARG A 21 -4.57 -1.77 -6.64
C ARG A 21 -4.31 -3.28 -6.67
N ALA A 22 -4.19 -3.87 -7.86
CA ALA A 22 -3.94 -5.29 -8.02
C ALA A 22 -2.57 -5.72 -7.46
N PHE A 23 -1.54 -4.89 -7.58
CA PHE A 23 -0.23 -5.15 -7.00
C PHE A 23 -0.22 -5.00 -5.49
N LEU A 24 -0.91 -3.99 -4.93
CA LEU A 24 -1.08 -3.82 -3.49
C LEU A 24 -1.83 -5.01 -2.85
N ILE A 25 -2.87 -5.52 -3.52
CA ILE A 25 -3.62 -6.70 -3.04
C ILE A 25 -2.79 -7.98 -3.13
N LYS A 26 -1.95 -8.13 -4.16
CA LYS A 26 -1.12 -9.32 -4.39
C LYS A 26 0.26 -9.26 -3.73
N ASP A 27 0.50 -8.24 -2.90
CA ASP A 27 1.78 -7.98 -2.22
C ASP A 27 3.01 -7.95 -3.15
N LYS A 28 2.82 -7.42 -4.37
CA LYS A 28 3.88 -7.28 -5.38
C LYS A 28 4.63 -5.95 -5.23
N ALA A 29 5.38 -5.82 -4.13
CA ALA A 29 6.05 -4.57 -3.78
C ALA A 29 7.06 -4.07 -4.84
N GLU A 30 7.77 -4.98 -5.51
CA GLU A 30 8.78 -4.63 -6.53
C GLU A 30 8.14 -3.94 -7.76
N GLU A 31 6.99 -4.44 -8.21
CA GLU A 31 6.28 -3.88 -9.36
C GLU A 31 5.63 -2.51 -9.05
N LEU A 32 5.39 -2.21 -7.76
CA LEU A 32 4.91 -0.88 -7.35
C LEU A 32 5.95 0.21 -7.60
N VAL A 33 7.25 -0.09 -7.49
CA VAL A 33 8.31 0.90 -7.71
C VAL A 33 8.33 1.38 -9.17
N GLU A 34 8.24 0.45 -10.12
CA GLU A 34 8.14 0.79 -11.54
C GLU A 34 6.84 1.53 -11.85
N LEU A 35 5.75 1.12 -11.22
CA LEU A 35 4.45 1.73 -11.40
C LEU A 35 4.44 3.19 -10.89
N VAL A 36 5.09 3.49 -9.77
CA VAL A 36 5.23 4.87 -9.26
C VAL A 36 5.98 5.75 -10.26
N LYS A 37 7.09 5.27 -10.82
CA LYS A 37 7.82 5.99 -11.89
C LYS A 37 6.95 6.25 -13.11
N GLN A 38 6.05 5.33 -13.46
CA GLN A 38 5.11 5.53 -14.55
C GLN A 38 4.05 6.59 -14.18
N LYS A 39 3.57 6.65 -12.93
CA LYS A 39 2.63 7.70 -12.46
C LYS A 39 3.24 9.08 -12.53
N GLU A 40 4.50 9.23 -12.11
CA GLU A 40 5.19 10.53 -12.09
C GLU A 40 5.23 11.19 -13.48
N LYS A 41 5.34 10.39 -14.56
CA LYS A 41 5.30 10.89 -15.94
C LYS A 41 3.98 11.56 -16.32
N PHE A 42 2.88 11.25 -15.62
CA PHE A 42 1.58 11.89 -15.85
C PHE A 42 1.44 13.23 -15.11
N VAL A 43 2.25 13.51 -14.10
CA VAL A 43 2.18 14.79 -13.35
C VAL A 43 2.32 16.02 -14.25
N PRO A 44 3.35 16.16 -15.10
CA PRO A 44 3.47 17.33 -15.98
C PRO A 44 2.32 17.39 -16.99
N VAL A 45 1.87 16.25 -17.51
CA VAL A 45 0.75 16.17 -18.46
C VAL A 45 -0.57 16.65 -17.84
N LEU A 46 -0.76 16.40 -16.55
CA LEU A 46 -1.95 16.83 -15.81
C LEU A 46 -1.88 18.31 -15.41
N ASP A 47 -0.67 18.81 -15.11
CA ASP A 47 -0.45 20.20 -14.66
C ASP A 47 -0.46 21.20 -15.84
N GLU A 48 0.04 20.79 -17.01
CA GLU A 48 0.07 21.63 -18.21
C GLU A 48 -1.31 21.80 -18.90
N TYR A 49 -2.33 21.04 -18.49
CA TYR A 49 -3.63 21.10 -19.15
C TYR A 49 -4.47 22.29 -18.66
N GLN A 50 -4.54 23.33 -19.49
CA GLN A 50 -5.37 24.53 -19.27
C GLN A 50 -6.65 24.55 -20.13
N GLY A 51 -7.01 23.43 -20.75
CA GLY A 51 -8.18 23.34 -21.64
C GLY A 51 -9.52 23.29 -20.89
N ALA A 52 -10.61 23.45 -21.63
CA ALA A 52 -11.96 23.29 -21.07
C ALA A 52 -12.15 21.87 -20.52
N VAL A 53 -12.82 21.77 -19.37
CA VAL A 53 -13.12 20.50 -18.70
C VAL A 53 -14.61 20.21 -18.87
N THR A 54 -14.95 19.34 -19.83
CA THR A 54 -16.33 18.87 -19.99
C THR A 54 -16.77 18.00 -18.82
N VAL A 55 -18.08 17.75 -18.73
CA VAL A 55 -18.69 16.88 -17.70
C VAL A 55 -18.02 15.50 -17.69
N LYS A 56 -17.76 14.91 -18.86
CA LYS A 56 -17.07 13.60 -18.99
C LYS A 56 -15.68 13.62 -18.37
N THR A 57 -14.91 14.68 -18.62
CA THR A 57 -13.57 14.85 -18.06
C THR A 57 -13.63 14.99 -16.53
N LYS A 58 -14.61 15.74 -15.99
CA LYS A 58 -14.83 15.85 -14.54
C LYS A 58 -15.15 14.49 -13.91
N ASP A 59 -15.98 13.68 -14.55
CA ASP A 59 -16.34 12.36 -14.04
C ASP A 59 -15.15 11.41 -14.04
N LEU A 60 -14.30 11.45 -15.08
CA LEU A 60 -13.03 10.71 -15.10
C LEU A 60 -12.11 11.12 -13.95
N ILE A 61 -11.97 12.43 -13.70
CA ILE A 61 -11.15 12.95 -12.59
C ILE A 61 -11.69 12.47 -11.23
N LYS A 62 -13.02 12.49 -11.03
CA LYS A 62 -13.65 11.96 -9.81
C LYS A 62 -13.34 10.47 -9.62
N GLN A 63 -13.45 9.67 -10.68
CA GLN A 63 -13.13 8.24 -10.61
C GLN A 63 -11.66 8.00 -10.28
N ILE A 64 -10.75 8.77 -10.88
CA ILE A 64 -9.31 8.72 -10.60
C ILE A 64 -9.04 9.07 -9.13
N ARG A 65 -9.70 10.09 -8.58
CA ARG A 65 -9.57 10.45 -7.16
C ARG A 65 -9.97 9.28 -6.25
N VAL A 66 -11.15 8.70 -6.48
CA VAL A 66 -11.62 7.55 -5.70
C VAL A 66 -10.64 6.38 -5.77
N GLN A 67 -10.10 6.09 -6.96
CA GLN A 67 -9.08 5.05 -7.13
C GLN A 67 -7.79 5.34 -6.35
N GLN A 68 -7.35 6.60 -6.30
CA GLN A 68 -6.19 6.96 -5.48
C GLN A 68 -6.43 6.91 -3.99
N ASP A 69 -7.61 7.29 -3.54
CA ASP A 69 -7.96 7.17 -2.12
C ASP A 69 -7.95 5.70 -1.69
N GLU A 70 -8.45 4.79 -2.53
CA GLU A 70 -8.39 3.35 -2.29
C GLU A 70 -6.95 2.82 -2.25
N ASN A 71 -6.12 3.15 -3.25
CA ASN A 71 -4.72 2.73 -3.29
C ASN A 71 -3.92 3.26 -2.10
N LEU A 72 -4.18 4.51 -1.68
CA LEU A 72 -3.57 5.11 -0.50
C LEU A 72 -3.98 4.36 0.77
N LEU A 73 -5.26 3.98 0.90
CA LEU A 73 -5.74 3.20 2.03
C LEU A 73 -5.04 1.84 2.11
N LEU A 74 -4.98 1.11 1.00
CA LEU A 74 -4.29 -0.20 0.93
C LEU A 74 -2.81 -0.07 1.30
N THR A 75 -2.14 0.97 0.80
CA THR A 75 -0.74 1.25 1.14
C THR A 75 -0.57 1.52 2.64
N LYS A 76 -1.43 2.35 3.23
CA LYS A 76 -1.40 2.63 4.67
C LYS A 76 -1.64 1.38 5.51
N GLN A 77 -2.55 0.51 5.08
CA GLN A 77 -2.81 -0.77 5.75
C GLN A 77 -1.58 -1.68 5.71
N ALA A 78 -0.94 -1.83 4.55
CA ALA A 78 0.30 -2.60 4.41
C ALA A 78 1.43 -2.07 5.33
N LEU A 79 1.65 -0.75 5.33
CA LEU A 79 2.64 -0.10 6.20
C LEU A 79 2.32 -0.29 7.69
N SER A 80 1.04 -0.17 8.07
CA SER A 80 0.60 -0.39 9.45
C SER A 80 0.85 -1.82 9.91
N TYR A 81 0.56 -2.80 9.06
CA TYR A 81 0.84 -4.21 9.34
C TYR A 81 2.34 -4.46 9.54
N GLN A 82 3.18 -3.95 8.63
CA GLN A 82 4.62 -4.07 8.75
C GLN A 82 5.15 -3.42 10.04
N LYS A 83 4.64 -2.24 10.41
CA LYS A 83 5.01 -1.57 11.67
C LYS A 83 4.63 -2.39 12.90
N MET A 84 3.43 -2.98 12.90
CA MET A 84 2.96 -3.86 13.97
C MET A 84 3.88 -5.08 14.11
N LEU A 85 4.20 -5.73 13.00
CA LEU A 85 5.11 -6.89 12.97
C LEU A 85 6.50 -6.54 13.53
N MET A 86 7.08 -5.42 13.09
CA MET A 86 8.39 -4.96 13.58
C MET A 86 8.36 -4.61 15.08
N THR A 87 7.26 -4.04 15.56
CA THR A 87 7.08 -3.73 16.98
C THR A 87 7.02 -5.00 17.81
N ALA A 88 6.24 -6.01 17.38
CA ALA A 88 6.15 -7.29 18.06
C ALA A 88 7.51 -8.04 18.10
N ILE A 89 8.28 -8.01 17.01
CA ILE A 89 9.64 -8.57 16.99
C ILE A 89 10.54 -7.84 17.99
N LYS A 90 10.52 -6.50 17.98
CA LYS A 90 11.32 -5.69 18.91
C LYS A 90 10.96 -5.95 20.37
N ASP A 91 9.67 -6.08 20.68
CA ASP A 91 9.20 -6.31 22.04
C ASP A 91 9.57 -7.72 22.53
N ASN A 92 9.52 -8.73 21.65
CA ASN A 92 9.99 -10.08 21.97
C ASN A 92 11.51 -10.14 22.17
N ILE A 93 12.30 -9.39 21.39
CA ILE A 93 13.76 -9.29 21.58
C ILE A 93 14.12 -8.53 22.87
N LYS A 94 13.27 -7.60 23.31
CA LYS A 94 13.45 -6.84 24.57
C LYS A 94 13.01 -7.59 25.82
N ALA A 95 12.28 -8.70 25.69
CA ALA A 95 12.00 -9.59 26.81
C ALA A 95 13.34 -10.22 27.28
N PRO A 96 13.71 -10.08 28.56
CA PRO A 96 15.10 -10.06 28.97
C PRO A 96 15.78 -11.43 28.94
N ALA A 97 17.00 -11.44 28.40
CA ALA A 97 18.07 -12.38 28.71
C ALA A 97 18.61 -12.18 30.15
N ALA A 98 17.75 -11.91 31.13
CA ALA A 98 18.14 -11.68 32.51
C ALA A 98 17.09 -12.22 33.49
N THR A 99 17.15 -13.53 33.75
CA THR A 99 17.02 -14.04 35.11
C THR A 99 17.97 -15.21 35.30
N TYR A 100 19.20 -14.94 35.74
CA TYR A 100 19.97 -15.96 36.44
C TYR A 100 19.21 -16.29 37.73
N SER A 101 18.55 -17.44 37.79
CA SER A 101 18.35 -18.13 39.06
C SER A 101 19.04 -19.50 38.96
N LYS A 102 20.18 -19.60 39.64
CA LYS A 102 20.73 -20.89 40.06
C LYS A 102 19.61 -21.59 40.84
N TYR A 103 19.29 -22.82 40.44
CA TYR A 103 18.32 -23.74 41.08
C TYR A 103 16.84 -23.35 40.96
N LYS A 104 16.12 -23.97 40.00
CA LYS A 104 15.05 -24.95 40.27
C LYS A 104 14.34 -25.38 38.97
N THR A 105 14.44 -26.68 38.68
CA THR A 105 13.51 -27.50 37.88
C THR A 105 13.04 -26.96 36.53
N VAL A 106 13.68 -27.45 35.47
CA VAL A 106 13.19 -27.48 34.10
C VAL A 106 11.89 -28.29 34.04
N LYS A 107 10.76 -27.62 33.84
CA LYS A 107 9.66 -28.17 33.05
C LYS A 107 9.49 -27.27 31.82
N GLN A 108 10.15 -27.70 30.76
CA GLN A 108 9.95 -27.19 29.41
C GLN A 108 8.49 -27.49 29.01
N GLN A 109 7.62 -26.48 29.03
CA GLN A 109 6.41 -26.50 28.22
C GLN A 109 6.63 -25.52 27.08
N ALA A 110 7.23 -26.05 26.01
CA ALA A 110 7.27 -25.39 24.72
C ALA A 110 5.94 -25.64 24.01
N ARG A 111 5.21 -24.56 23.73
CA ARG A 111 4.69 -24.17 22.40
C ARG A 111 3.66 -23.06 22.60
N THR A 112 4.13 -21.82 22.53
CA THR A 112 3.28 -20.66 22.19
C THR A 112 2.72 -20.88 20.79
N ALA A 113 1.47 -21.32 20.71
CA ALA A 113 0.68 -21.19 19.48
C ALA A 113 0.48 -19.69 19.23
N LEU A 114 1.17 -19.14 18.23
CA LEU A 114 1.05 -17.73 17.86
C LEU A 114 -0.03 -17.47 16.80
N ILE A 115 -0.79 -18.49 16.39
CA ILE A 115 -1.96 -18.30 15.54
C ILE A 115 -3.05 -19.27 16.00
N ASP A 116 -3.98 -18.75 16.79
CA ASP A 116 -5.33 -19.31 16.88
C ASP A 116 -6.24 -18.35 16.11
N ARG A 117 -6.76 -18.81 14.99
CA ARG A 117 -7.72 -18.08 14.16
C ARG A 117 -8.91 -19.01 14.05
N GLU A 118 -9.86 -18.84 14.96
CA GLU A 118 -11.17 -19.48 14.83
C GLU A 118 -11.83 -18.98 13.54
N VAL A 119 -12.33 -19.94 12.76
CA VAL A 119 -13.14 -19.75 11.55
C VAL A 119 -14.60 -19.64 11.94
#